data_AF-A0A132T9J9-F1
#
_entry.id   AF-A0A132T9J9-F1
#
_cell.length_a   1.000
_cell.length_b   1.000
_cell.length_c   1.000
_cell.angle_alpha   90.00
_cell.angle_beta   90.00
_cell.angle_gamma   90.00
#
_symmetry.space_group_name_H-M   'P 1'
#
loop_
_entity.id
_entity.type
_entity.pdbx_description
1 polymer ?
#
loop_
_entity_poly.entity_id
_entity_poly.type
_entity_poly.pdbx_seq_one_letter_code
_entity_poly.pdbx_strand_id
1 'polypeptide(L)'
;MGCPHPALPVLLLAHQPKQVAHAVRAGVDLQISGHTHGGQIWPFNFLVRLEQPVVHGLSTHGDRTQLYTSRGTGFWGPPFRVFAPSEITLLTLRSG
;
A
#
# COMPACT_ATOMS: atom_id res chain seq x y z
N MET A 1 12.60 16.45 -13.61
CA MET A 1 12.75 15.06 -13.11
C MET A 1 13.21 14.22 -14.29
N GLY A 2 14.34 13.51 -14.16
CA GLY A 2 14.83 12.62 -15.21
C GLY A 2 13.98 11.37 -15.33
N CYS A 3 13.82 10.84 -16.55
CA CYS A 3 13.13 9.57 -16.76
C CYS A 3 13.94 8.45 -16.10
N PRO A 4 13.32 7.53 -15.34
CA PRO A 4 14.03 6.41 -14.72
C PRO A 4 14.78 5.59 -15.79
N HIS A 5 15.97 5.09 -15.45
CA HIS A 5 16.69 4.18 -16.32
C HIS A 5 15.87 2.89 -16.52
N PRO A 6 15.62 2.41 -17.75
CA PRO A 6 14.70 1.29 -18.02
C PRO A 6 15.04 -0.02 -17.30
N ALA A 7 16.32 -0.21 -16.95
CA ALA A 7 16.80 -1.41 -16.28
C ALA A 7 16.74 -1.35 -14.74
N LEU A 8 16.42 -0.20 -14.13
CA LEU A 8 16.35 -0.08 -12.67
C LEU A 8 14.92 -0.24 -12.18
N PRO A 9 14.71 -0.91 -11.02
CA PRO A 9 13.40 -1.02 -10.44
C PRO A 9 12.86 0.34 -9.98
N VAL A 10 11.57 0.59 -10.21
CA VAL A 10 10.89 1.84 -9.83
C VAL A 10 10.04 1.61 -8.58
N LEU A 11 10.41 2.27 -7.48
CA LEU A 11 9.61 2.32 -6.26
C LEU A 11 8.75 3.59 -6.23
N LEU A 12 7.47 3.42 -5.89
CA LEU A 12 6.53 4.52 -5.68
C LEU A 12 6.08 4.55 -4.21
N LEU A 13 6.28 5.68 -3.54
CA LEU A 13 5.64 5.95 -2.28
C LEU A 13 4.37 6.77 -2.55
N ALA A 14 3.21 6.15 -2.38
CA ALA A 14 1.92 6.77 -2.65
C ALA A 14 1.02 6.67 -1.42
N HIS A 15 0.36 7.75 -1.02
CA HIS A 15 -0.50 7.70 0.15
C HIS A 15 -1.68 6.71 -0.04
N GLN A 16 -2.29 6.67 -1.24
CA GLN A 16 -3.52 5.91 -1.51
C GLN A 16 -3.27 4.60 -2.28
N PRO A 17 -3.64 3.43 -1.72
CA PRO A 17 -3.53 2.13 -2.41
C PRO A 17 -4.27 2.08 -3.75
N LYS A 18 -5.43 2.74 -3.88
CA LYS A 18 -6.22 2.77 -5.13
C LYS A 18 -5.49 3.38 -6.33
N GLN A 19 -4.39 4.09 -6.11
CA GLN A 19 -3.53 4.61 -7.18
C GLN A 19 -2.74 3.50 -7.89
N VAL A 20 -2.79 2.25 -7.44
CA VAL A 20 -2.07 1.12 -8.04
C VAL A 20 -2.38 0.93 -9.53
N ALA A 21 -3.61 1.22 -9.98
CA ALA A 21 -3.94 1.16 -11.40
C ALA A 21 -3.10 2.16 -12.24
N HIS A 22 -2.74 3.31 -11.68
CA HIS A 22 -1.85 4.28 -12.34
C HIS A 22 -0.40 3.81 -12.27
N ALA A 23 0.01 3.23 -11.14
CA ALA A 23 1.35 2.67 -10.96
C ALA A 23 1.65 1.56 -11.97
N VAL A 24 0.69 0.65 -12.22
CA VAL A 24 0.79 -0.38 -13.26
C VAL A 24 1.03 0.25 -14.64
N ARG A 25 0.22 1.25 -15.03
CA ARG A 25 0.38 1.94 -16.33
C ARG A 25 1.70 2.70 -16.45
N ALA A 26 2.26 3.15 -15.33
CA ALA A 26 3.53 3.85 -15.28
C ALA A 26 4.76 2.90 -15.19
N GLY A 27 4.55 1.57 -15.16
CA GLY A 27 5.65 0.60 -15.07
C GLY A 27 6.33 0.55 -13.71
N VAL A 28 5.61 0.88 -12.63
CA VAL A 28 6.13 0.79 -11.25
C VAL A 28 6.31 -0.67 -10.83
N ASP A 29 7.41 -0.97 -10.15
CA ASP A 29 7.71 -2.30 -9.62
C ASP A 29 7.10 -2.56 -8.26
N LEU A 30 7.20 -1.57 -7.38
CA LEU A 30 6.65 -1.66 -6.03
C LEU A 30 6.04 -0.32 -5.63
N GLN A 31 4.74 -0.32 -5.35
CA GLN A 31 4.06 0.75 -4.65
C GLN A 31 3.99 0.43 -3.16
N ILE A 32 4.41 1.37 -2.32
CA ILE A 32 4.22 1.35 -0.87
C ILE A 32 3.18 2.40 -0.52
N SER A 33 2.12 1.97 0.18
CA SER A 33 1.01 2.83 0.56
C SER A 33 0.56 2.64 2.00
N GLY A 34 -0.18 3.63 2.51
CA GLY A 34 -0.84 3.61 3.81
C GLY A 34 -2.32 3.87 3.64
N HIS A 35 -2.83 4.89 4.34
CA HIS A 35 -4.19 5.43 4.24
C HIS A 35 -5.34 4.57 4.78
N THR A 36 -5.25 3.24 4.73
CA THR A 36 -6.38 2.37 5.13
C THR A 36 -6.49 2.18 6.64
N HIS A 37 -5.38 2.40 7.38
CA HIS A 37 -5.22 2.05 8.80
C HIS A 37 -5.64 0.60 9.12
N GLY A 38 -5.61 -0.29 8.12
CA GLY A 38 -6.13 -1.66 8.24
C GLY A 38 -7.63 -1.76 8.56
N GLY A 39 -8.40 -0.70 8.29
CA GLY A 39 -9.82 -0.59 8.62
C GLY A 39 -10.14 -0.13 10.04
N GLN A 40 -9.12 0.26 10.84
CA GLN A 40 -9.11 0.81 12.22
C GLN A 40 -10.08 0.25 13.26
N ILE A 41 -11.38 0.20 12.98
CA ILE A 41 -12.46 -0.20 13.88
C ILE A 41 -13.28 -1.27 13.17
N TRP A 42 -13.28 -2.49 13.69
CA TRP A 42 -14.20 -3.52 13.22
C TRP A 42 -15.66 -3.14 13.53
N PRO A 43 -16.62 -3.30 12.60
CA PRO A 43 -16.51 -3.94 11.28
C PRO A 43 -16.33 -2.96 10.09
N PHE A 44 -15.89 -1.71 10.30
CA PHE A 44 -15.72 -0.74 9.20
C PHE A 44 -14.65 -1.14 8.18
N ASN A 45 -13.81 -2.12 8.50
CA ASN A 45 -12.89 -2.73 7.53
C ASN A 45 -13.60 -3.26 6.26
N PHE A 46 -14.85 -3.70 6.35
CA PHE A 46 -15.62 -4.14 5.17
C PHE A 46 -15.95 -2.97 4.23
N LEU A 47 -16.24 -1.78 4.76
CA LEU A 47 -16.49 -0.58 3.95
C LEU A 47 -15.21 -0.14 3.23
N VAL A 48 -14.07 -0.17 3.94
CA VAL A 48 -12.77 0.18 3.34
C VAL A 48 -12.40 -0.77 2.20
N ARG A 49 -12.76 -2.06 2.30
CA ARG A 49 -12.55 -3.05 1.21
C ARG A 49 -13.33 -2.74 -0.06
N LEU A 50 -14.45 -2.01 0.02
CA LEU A 50 -15.22 -1.64 -1.17
C LEU A 50 -14.54 -0.54 -1.98
N GLU A 51 -13.76 0.33 -1.32
CA GLU A 51 -13.12 1.47 -1.98
C GLU A 51 -11.62 1.25 -2.27
N GLN A 52 -10.96 0.38 -1.50
CA GLN A 52 -9.52 0.17 -1.58
C GLN A 52 -9.20 -1.22 -2.13
N PRO A 53 -8.33 -1.34 -3.14
CA PRO A 53 -8.00 -2.62 -3.75
C PRO A 53 -7.32 -3.58 -2.76
N VAL A 54 -6.61 -3.03 -1.79
CA VAL A 54 -5.85 -3.76 -0.78
C VAL A 54 -5.93 -2.98 0.53
N VAL A 55 -6.50 -3.58 1.57
CA VAL A 55 -6.65 -2.91 2.87
C VAL A 55 -5.35 -2.98 3.69
N HIS A 56 -4.56 -4.02 3.56
CA HIS A 56 -3.22 -4.13 4.15
C HIS A 56 -2.49 -5.33 3.56
N GLY A 57 -1.16 -5.36 3.71
CA GLY A 57 -0.32 -6.45 3.24
C GLY A 57 0.17 -6.28 1.81
N LEU A 58 0.80 -7.33 1.29
CA LEU A 58 1.39 -7.39 -0.05
C LEU A 58 0.42 -8.02 -1.05
N SER A 59 0.42 -7.51 -2.27
CA SER A 59 -0.42 -7.99 -3.38
C SER A 59 0.23 -7.69 -4.72
N THR A 60 -0.19 -8.41 -5.77
CA THR A 60 0.31 -8.25 -7.14
C THR A 60 -0.79 -7.68 -8.03
N HIS A 61 -0.41 -6.73 -8.90
CA HIS A 61 -1.30 -6.02 -9.82
C HIS A 61 -0.67 -5.98 -11.21
N GLY A 62 -1.36 -6.55 -12.20
CA GLY A 62 -0.77 -6.74 -13.54
C GLY A 62 0.42 -7.71 -13.51
N ASP A 63 1.32 -7.56 -14.48
CA ASP A 63 2.39 -8.54 -14.71
C ASP A 63 3.61 -8.38 -13.79
N ARG A 64 3.86 -7.17 -13.28
CA ARG A 64 5.07 -6.85 -12.50
C ARG A 64 4.87 -6.04 -11.23
N THR A 65 3.78 -5.29 -11.10
CA THR A 65 3.64 -4.31 -10.01
C THR A 65 3.20 -4.98 -8.74
N GLN A 66 3.95 -4.79 -7.66
CA GLN A 66 3.55 -5.15 -6.31
C GLN A 66 3.01 -3.93 -5.57
N LEU A 67 2.01 -4.15 -4.70
CA LEU A 67 1.49 -3.14 -3.78
C LEU A 67 1.60 -3.67 -2.35
N TYR A 68 2.35 -2.95 -1.52
CA TYR A 68 2.34 -3.13 -0.08
C TYR A 68 1.54 -2.01 0.59
N THR A 69 0.48 -2.36 1.32
CA THR A 69 -0.31 -1.41 2.10
C THR A 69 -0.06 -1.61 3.59
N SER A 70 0.54 -0.62 4.25
CA SER A 70 0.77 -0.67 5.69
C SER A 70 -0.48 -0.29 6.48
N ARG A 71 -0.64 -0.92 7.64
CA ARG A 71 -1.67 -0.54 8.62
C ARG A 71 -1.30 0.73 9.39
N GLY A 72 -0.03 1.15 9.35
CA GLY A 72 0.47 2.30 10.09
C GLY A 72 0.52 2.11 11.61
N THR A 73 1.17 3.05 12.30
CA THR A 73 1.39 2.99 13.76
C THR A 73 0.26 3.65 14.56
N GLY A 74 -0.40 4.65 13.98
CA GLY A 74 -1.43 5.46 14.64
C GLY A 74 -2.86 5.22 14.15
N PHE A 75 -3.72 6.21 14.38
CA PHE A 75 -5.13 6.22 14.02
C PHE A 75 -5.46 7.42 13.13
N TRP A 76 -6.58 7.33 12.42
CA TRP A 76 -7.26 8.46 11.81
C TRP A 76 -8.50 8.77 12.67
N GLY A 77 -8.70 10.03 13.08
CA GLY A 77 -9.86 10.39 13.90
C GLY A 77 -9.85 9.78 15.32
N PRO A 78 -10.80 8.87 15.67
CA PRO A 78 -10.91 8.32 17.03
C PRO A 78 -9.60 7.68 17.52
N PRO A 79 -9.17 7.95 18.77
CA PRO A 79 -7.84 7.56 19.26
C PRO A 79 -7.77 6.10 19.73
N PHE A 80 -8.41 5.17 19.00
CA PHE A 80 -8.42 3.75 19.33
C PHE A 80 -8.52 2.87 18.08
N ARG A 81 -8.19 1.59 18.28
CA ARG A 81 -8.24 0.54 17.25
C ARG A 81 -8.97 -0.66 17.80
N VAL A 82 -9.80 -1.30 16.98
CA VAL A 82 -10.53 -2.53 17.34
C VAL A 82 -10.28 -3.58 16.27
N PHE A 83 -9.63 -4.69 16.67
CA PHE A 83 -9.19 -5.75 15.75
C PHE A 83 -8.40 -5.25 14.54
N ALA A 84 -7.67 -4.15 14.74
CA ALA A 84 -6.75 -3.60 13.76
C ALA A 84 -5.40 -3.30 14.43
N PRO A 85 -4.48 -4.26 14.54
CA PRO A 85 -3.18 -4.01 15.18
C PRO A 85 -2.38 -2.99 14.38
N SER A 86 -1.65 -2.13 15.11
CA SER A 86 -0.66 -1.21 14.54
C SER A 86 0.51 -2.00 13.95
N GLU A 87 1.19 -1.40 12.99
CA GLU A 87 2.24 -2.07 12.22
C GLU A 87 3.43 -1.14 11.99
N ILE A 88 4.63 -1.71 12.14
CA ILE A 88 5.89 -1.15 11.66
C ILE A 88 6.51 -2.22 10.78
N THR A 89 6.73 -1.91 9.50
CA THR A 89 7.17 -2.90 8.51
C THR A 89 8.62 -2.68 8.12
N LEU A 90 9.41 -3.75 8.17
CA LEU A 90 10.73 -3.83 7.57
C LEU A 90 10.62 -4.44 6.17
N LEU A 91 10.84 -3.65 5.14
CA LEU A 91 10.92 -4.13 3.75
C LEU A 91 12.38 -4.26 3.33
N THR A 92 12.80 -5.48 3.01
CA THR A 92 14.15 -5.76 2.49
C THR A 92 14.08 -5.92 0.98
N LEU A 93 14.66 -4.98 0.25
CA LEU A 93 14.78 -5.05 -1.20
C LEU A 93 16.07 -5.78 -1.59
N ARG A 94 15.96 -6.73 -2.52
CA ARG A 94 17.10 -7.49 -3.03
C ARG A 94 17.12 -7.37 -4.56
N SER A 95 18.27 -7.03 -5.12
CA SER A 95 18.53 -7.29 -6.54
C SER A 95 18.85 -8.77 -6.70
N GLY A 96 18.28 -9.40 -7.73
CA GLY A 96 18.75 -10.71 -8.20
C GLY A 96 20.16 -10.61 -8.78
#